data_AF-A0A2S2FHG3-F1
#
_entry.id   AF-A0A2S2FHG3-F1
#
_cell.length_a   1.000
_cell.length_b   1.000
_cell.length_c   1.000
_cell.angle_alpha   90.00
_cell.angle_beta   90.00
_cell.angle_gamma   90.00
#
_symmetry.space_group_name_H-M   'P 1'
#
loop_
_entity.id
_entity.type
_entity.pdbx_description
1 polymer ?
#
loop_
_entity_poly.entity_id
_entity_poly.type
_entity_poly.pdbx_seq_one_letter_code
_entity_poly.pdbx_strand_id
1 'polypeptide(L)'
;MKKSSFLFSVIVMALTANVWASSDDQRIINAAQKHPITIAEALQTADETAVMLTGTIQRHVKDEHYELKDATGSITVEIDKKLASATQLKQGTVVKVLGEVDTHRYKPTDIDVVKVEFVK
;
A
#
# COMPACT_ATOMS: atom_id res chain seq x y z
N MET A 1 2.06 58.85 35.66
CA MET A 1 0.65 58.50 35.36
C MET A 1 0.64 57.19 34.58
N LYS A 2 -0.01 56.14 35.11
CA LYS A 2 -0.12 54.80 34.54
C LYS A 2 -1.23 54.77 33.47
N LYS A 3 -0.97 54.17 32.29
CA LYS A 3 -1.99 53.61 31.35
C LYS A 3 -1.28 52.46 30.59
N SER A 4 -1.55 51.19 30.92
CA SER A 4 -2.60 50.31 30.34
C SER A 4 -2.26 49.90 28.90
N SER A 5 -2.35 48.67 28.39
CA SER A 5 -2.50 47.28 28.85
C SER A 5 -2.72 46.43 27.57
N PHE A 6 -2.46 45.12 27.62
CA PHE A 6 -2.97 44.02 26.76
C PHE A 6 -2.38 43.71 25.34
N LEU A 7 -1.61 42.61 25.30
CA LEU A 7 -1.67 41.39 24.46
C LEU A 7 -2.22 41.43 23.01
N PHE A 8 -1.44 40.84 22.08
CA PHE A 8 -1.97 39.88 21.10
C PHE A 8 -0.94 38.75 20.88
N SER A 9 -1.30 37.55 21.35
CA SER A 9 -0.66 36.28 21.02
C SER A 9 -1.29 35.74 19.75
N VAL A 10 -0.50 35.28 18.78
CA VAL A 10 -0.90 34.18 17.90
C VAL A 10 0.32 33.28 17.68
N ILE A 11 0.39 32.23 18.49
CA ILE A 11 1.10 30.99 18.19
C ILE A 11 0.40 30.37 16.98
N VAL A 12 1.06 30.32 15.83
CA VAL A 12 0.61 29.48 14.70
C VAL A 12 1.21 28.10 14.92
N MET A 13 0.48 27.26 15.67
CA MET A 13 0.73 25.83 15.80
C MET A 13 -0.40 25.09 15.09
N ALA A 14 -0.21 24.86 13.79
CA ALA A 14 -0.97 23.92 12.98
C ALA A 14 0.01 23.53 11.87
N LEU A 15 0.52 22.30 11.77
CA LEU A 15 -0.19 21.08 11.44
C LEU A 15 0.68 19.88 11.89
N THR A 16 0.30 19.14 12.93
CA THR A 16 1.01 17.89 13.29
C THR A 16 0.01 16.79 13.54
N ALA A 17 -0.40 16.07 12.48
CA ALA A 17 -1.15 14.82 12.66
C ALA A 17 -0.95 13.76 11.56
N ASN A 18 -0.34 14.07 10.40
CA ASN A 18 -0.28 13.10 9.29
C ASN A 18 1.13 12.63 8.90
N VAL A 19 2.18 13.01 9.64
CA VAL A 19 3.57 12.68 9.27
C VAL A 19 3.94 11.21 9.55
N TRP A 20 3.32 10.59 10.55
CA TRP A 20 3.69 9.25 11.01
C TRP A 20 3.26 8.16 10.01
N ALA A 21 2.00 8.16 9.55
CA ALA A 21 1.51 7.16 8.58
C ALA A 21 2.23 7.23 7.22
N SER A 22 2.56 8.44 6.74
CA SER A 22 3.31 8.60 5.49
C SER A 22 4.76 8.12 5.58
N SER A 23 5.34 8.08 6.79
CA SER A 23 6.75 7.69 6.98
C SER A 23 6.94 6.18 6.88
N ASP A 24 5.94 5.40 7.33
CA ASP A 24 6.00 3.93 7.25
C ASP A 24 5.74 3.42 5.83
N ASP A 25 4.72 3.93 5.12
CA ASP A 25 4.47 3.60 3.71
C ASP A 25 5.73 3.84 2.85
N GLN A 26 6.44 4.95 3.08
CA GLN A 26 7.65 5.27 2.34
C GLN A 26 8.79 4.28 2.61
N ARG A 27 8.91 3.74 3.83
CA ARG A 27 9.90 2.71 4.17
C ARG A 27 9.59 1.41 3.45
N ILE A 28 8.31 1.00 3.45
CA ILE A 28 7.84 -0.20 2.74
C ILE A 28 8.12 -0.07 1.25
N ILE A 29 7.74 1.06 0.64
CA ILE A 29 8.00 1.34 -0.79
C ILE A 29 9.49 1.20 -1.12
N ASN A 30 10.36 1.81 -0.32
CA ASN A 30 11.81 1.79 -0.56
C ASN A 30 12.42 0.38 -0.42
N ALA A 31 11.88 -0.45 0.47
CA ALA A 31 12.29 -1.83 0.66
C ALA A 31 11.77 -2.73 -0.47
N ALA A 32 10.47 -2.66 -0.77
CA ALA A 32 9.81 -3.41 -1.84
C ALA A 32 10.45 -3.16 -3.21
N GLN A 33 10.84 -1.91 -3.53
CA GLN A 33 11.52 -1.56 -4.78
C GLN A 33 12.83 -2.35 -5.02
N LYS A 34 13.49 -2.80 -3.94
CA LYS A 34 14.74 -3.56 -4.00
C LYS A 34 14.51 -5.06 -3.98
N HIS A 35 13.26 -5.50 -3.89
CA HIS A 35 12.89 -6.91 -3.71
C HIS A 35 11.80 -7.34 -4.71
N PRO A 36 12.09 -7.32 -6.03
CA PRO A 36 11.21 -7.92 -7.03
C PRO A 36 11.23 -9.44 -6.93
N ILE A 37 10.07 -10.06 -6.78
CA ILE A 37 9.90 -11.52 -6.74
C ILE A 37 8.67 -11.93 -7.53
N THR A 38 8.54 -13.24 -7.80
CA THR A 38 7.36 -13.85 -8.40
C THR A 38 6.26 -14.08 -7.37
N ILE A 39 5.02 -14.30 -7.82
CA ILE A 39 3.90 -14.60 -6.93
C ILE A 39 4.12 -15.93 -6.18
N ALA A 40 4.69 -16.94 -6.83
CA ALA A 40 4.99 -18.20 -6.17
C ALA A 40 6.03 -18.05 -5.04
N GLU A 41 7.03 -17.20 -5.23
CA GLU A 41 8.01 -16.86 -4.18
C GLU A 41 7.37 -16.08 -3.03
N ALA A 42 6.46 -15.15 -3.33
CA ALA A 42 5.73 -14.38 -2.31
C ALA A 42 4.92 -15.28 -1.37
N LEU A 43 4.31 -16.35 -1.88
CA LEU A 43 3.55 -17.33 -1.08
C LEU A 43 4.43 -18.11 -0.08
N GLN A 44 5.75 -18.11 -0.25
CA GLN A 44 6.72 -18.76 0.65
C GLN A 44 7.54 -17.75 1.47
N THR A 45 7.27 -16.46 1.27
CA THR A 45 8.00 -15.38 1.93
C THR A 45 7.47 -15.16 3.35
N ALA A 46 8.34 -14.75 4.26
CA ALA A 46 7.97 -14.48 5.64
C ALA A 46 7.00 -13.30 5.74
N ASP A 47 6.21 -13.31 6.82
CA ASP A 47 5.33 -12.21 7.23
C ASP A 47 6.06 -10.87 7.31
N GLU A 48 5.34 -9.77 7.11
CA GLU A 48 5.85 -8.37 7.15
C GLU A 48 7.01 -8.09 6.17
N THR A 49 7.23 -8.96 5.18
CA THR A 49 8.32 -8.76 4.21
C THR A 49 7.84 -7.89 3.06
N ALA A 50 8.50 -6.74 2.88
CA ALA A 50 8.24 -5.86 1.74
C ALA A 50 8.70 -6.49 0.41
N VAL A 51 7.79 -6.53 -0.57
CA VAL A 51 7.99 -7.16 -1.89
C VAL A 51 7.41 -6.31 -3.01
N MET A 52 7.97 -6.45 -4.21
CA MET A 52 7.39 -5.91 -5.43
C MET A 52 6.96 -7.06 -6.36
N LEU A 53 5.67 -7.12 -6.66
CA LEU A 53 5.10 -8.11 -7.57
C LEU A 53 4.62 -7.43 -8.85
N THR A 54 4.80 -8.08 -10.00
CA THR A 54 4.21 -7.65 -11.27
C THR A 54 3.22 -8.71 -11.74
N GLY A 55 1.99 -8.31 -12.06
CA GLY A 55 0.97 -9.24 -12.50
C GLY A 55 -0.22 -8.57 -13.18
N THR A 56 -1.18 -9.39 -13.58
CA THR A 56 -2.43 -8.97 -14.21
C THR A 56 -3.58 -9.16 -13.23
N ILE A 57 -4.41 -8.13 -13.05
CA ILE A 57 -5.65 -8.23 -12.29
C ILE A 57 -6.59 -9.20 -13.02
N GLN A 58 -6.96 -10.30 -12.35
CA GLN A 58 -7.90 -11.29 -12.89
C GLN A 58 -9.34 -10.93 -12.56
N ARG A 59 -9.61 -10.52 -11.33
CA ARG A 59 -10.95 -10.13 -10.87
C ARG A 59 -10.90 -9.39 -9.54
N HIS A 60 -11.97 -8.67 -9.25
CA HIS A 60 -12.31 -8.24 -7.90
C HIS A 60 -12.85 -9.43 -7.11
N VAL A 61 -12.40 -9.58 -5.86
CA VAL A 61 -12.81 -10.69 -4.98
C VAL A 61 -13.90 -10.23 -4.02
N LYS A 62 -13.60 -9.20 -3.23
CA LYS A 62 -14.50 -8.53 -2.27
C LYS A 62 -13.85 -7.21 -1.83
N ASP A 63 -14.63 -6.22 -1.44
CA ASP A 63 -14.13 -4.96 -0.84
C ASP A 63 -12.90 -4.37 -1.55
N GLU A 64 -11.73 -4.38 -0.90
CA GLU A 64 -10.47 -3.86 -1.45
C GLU A 64 -9.53 -4.98 -1.94
N HIS A 65 -10.03 -6.21 -2.02
CA HIS A 65 -9.26 -7.39 -2.41
C HIS A 65 -9.45 -7.73 -3.88
N TYR A 66 -8.31 -7.93 -4.57
CA TYR A 66 -8.25 -8.31 -5.98
C TYR A 66 -7.37 -9.55 -6.16
N GLU A 67 -7.66 -10.36 -7.16
CA GLU A 67 -6.80 -11.47 -7.54
C GLU A 67 -5.77 -11.00 -8.56
N LEU A 68 -4.48 -11.05 -8.18
CA LEU A 68 -3.35 -10.76 -9.04
C LEU A 68 -2.75 -12.07 -9.53
N LYS A 69 -2.41 -12.14 -10.82
CA LYS A 69 -1.83 -13.34 -11.45
C LYS A 69 -0.59 -13.02 -12.26
N ASP A 70 0.42 -13.87 -12.17
CA ASP A 70 1.59 -13.90 -13.04
C ASP A 70 1.75 -15.31 -13.66
N ALA A 71 2.91 -15.60 -14.25
CA ALA A 71 3.18 -16.91 -14.85
C ALA A 71 3.36 -18.03 -13.82
N THR A 72 3.63 -17.70 -12.56
CA THR A 72 3.98 -18.63 -11.48
C THR A 72 2.80 -18.98 -10.58
N GLY A 73 1.80 -18.09 -10.48
CA GLY A 73 0.65 -18.34 -9.62
C GLY A 73 -0.33 -17.18 -9.56
N SER A 74 -1.16 -17.20 -8.53
CA SER A 74 -2.12 -16.13 -8.24
C SER A 74 -2.17 -15.89 -6.73
N ILE A 75 -2.35 -14.63 -6.33
CA ILE A 75 -2.40 -14.20 -4.94
C ILE A 75 -3.45 -13.10 -4.78
N THR A 76 -4.02 -12.99 -3.59
CA THR A 76 -4.90 -11.87 -3.26
C THR A 76 -4.06 -10.66 -2.89
N VAL A 77 -4.42 -9.50 -3.40
CA VAL A 77 -3.81 -8.21 -3.03
C VAL A 77 -4.89 -7.29 -2.47
N GLU A 78 -4.62 -6.67 -1.33
CA GLU A 78 -5.47 -5.65 -0.73
C GLU A 78 -5.01 -4.28 -1.23
N ILE A 79 -5.85 -3.61 -2.02
CA ILE A 79 -5.56 -2.31 -2.62
C ILE A 79 -6.63 -1.31 -2.19
N ASP A 80 -6.26 -0.46 -1.23
CA ASP A 80 -7.11 0.62 -0.73
C ASP A 80 -7.54 1.57 -1.87
N LYS A 81 -8.79 2.03 -1.82
CA LYS A 81 -9.36 2.99 -2.77
C LYS A 81 -8.56 4.29 -2.91
N LYS A 82 -7.73 4.64 -1.91
CA LYS A 82 -6.79 5.78 -1.95
C LYS A 82 -5.65 5.57 -2.96
N LEU A 83 -5.31 4.31 -3.27
CA LEU A 83 -4.23 3.95 -4.18
C LEU A 83 -4.71 3.78 -5.62
N ALA A 84 -5.88 3.18 -5.80
CA ALA A 84 -6.47 2.97 -7.12
C ALA A 84 -8.00 2.80 -7.05
N SER A 85 -8.70 3.31 -8.07
CA SER A 85 -10.12 3.07 -8.24
C SER A 85 -10.40 1.68 -8.85
N ALA A 86 -11.57 1.12 -8.56
CA ALA A 86 -12.02 -0.15 -9.15
C ALA A 86 -12.03 -0.13 -10.69
N THR A 87 -12.30 1.03 -11.30
CA THR A 87 -12.27 1.20 -12.76
C THR A 87 -10.85 1.04 -13.33
N GLN A 88 -9.82 1.48 -12.59
CA GLN A 88 -8.42 1.27 -12.97
C GLN A 88 -8.00 -0.19 -12.78
N LEU A 89 -8.51 -0.86 -11.74
CA LEU A 89 -8.26 -2.27 -11.41
C LEU A 89 -9.21 -3.25 -12.11
N LYS A 90 -9.62 -2.95 -13.34
CA LYS A 90 -10.44 -3.88 -14.15
C LYS A 90 -9.64 -5.14 -14.53
N GLN A 91 -10.36 -6.21 -14.84
CA GLN A 91 -9.77 -7.44 -15.36
C GLN A 91 -8.88 -7.14 -16.59
N GLY A 92 -7.68 -7.74 -16.60
CA GLY A 92 -6.69 -7.56 -17.66
C GLY A 92 -5.73 -6.39 -17.43
N THR A 93 -5.95 -5.53 -16.43
CA THR A 93 -5.00 -4.46 -16.09
C THR A 93 -3.70 -5.08 -15.57
N VAL A 94 -2.57 -4.70 -16.16
CA VAL A 94 -1.23 -5.08 -15.70
C VAL A 94 -0.71 -4.03 -14.71
N VAL A 95 -0.32 -4.48 -13.53
CA VAL A 95 0.17 -3.61 -12.45
C VAL A 95 1.45 -4.15 -11.84
N LYS A 96 2.25 -3.24 -11.29
CA LYS A 96 3.21 -3.56 -10.24
C LYS A 96 2.62 -3.13 -8.91
N VAL A 97 2.63 -4.02 -7.94
CA VAL A 97 2.21 -3.74 -6.56
C VAL A 97 3.43 -3.78 -5.66
N LEU A 98 3.54 -2.80 -4.78
CA LEU A 98 4.54 -2.74 -3.72
C LEU A 98 3.79 -2.78 -2.40
N GLY A 99 4.17 -3.72 -1.55
CA GLY A 99 3.44 -4.02 -0.32
C GLY A 99 4.20 -5.00 0.55
N GLU A 100 3.58 -5.39 1.65
CA GLU A 100 4.10 -6.40 2.56
C GLU A 100 3.34 -7.71 2.41
N VAL A 101 4.06 -8.83 2.55
CA VAL A 101 3.45 -10.15 2.66
C VAL A 101 2.74 -10.24 4.00
N ASP A 102 1.45 -10.53 3.99
CA ASP A 102 0.63 -10.68 5.19
C ASP A 102 0.12 -12.13 5.31
N THR A 103 0.67 -12.84 6.29
CA THR A 103 0.40 -14.25 6.55
C THR A 103 -0.55 -14.41 7.73
N HIS A 104 -1.48 -15.34 7.59
CA HIS A 104 -2.55 -15.47 8.56
C HIS A 104 -2.69 -16.90 9.06
N ARG A 105 -3.15 -17.03 10.31
CA ARG A 105 -3.39 -18.36 10.91
C ARG A 105 -4.54 -19.11 10.23
N TYR A 106 -5.55 -18.40 9.73
CA TYR A 106 -6.80 -19.01 9.24
C TYR A 106 -7.28 -18.51 7.86
N LYS A 107 -6.58 -17.56 7.24
CA LYS A 107 -6.85 -17.13 5.85
C LYS A 107 -5.59 -17.31 4.99
N PRO A 108 -5.72 -17.39 3.66
CA PRO A 108 -4.56 -17.43 2.76
C PRO A 108 -3.68 -16.19 2.94
N THR A 109 -2.40 -16.33 2.61
CA THR A 109 -1.47 -15.20 2.45
C THR A 109 -1.97 -14.23 1.38
N ASP A 110 -1.92 -12.95 1.69
CA ASP A 110 -2.22 -11.83 0.80
C ASP A 110 -1.07 -10.81 0.84
N ILE A 111 -1.19 -9.75 0.04
CA ILE A 111 -0.27 -8.62 0.04
C ILE A 111 -1.04 -7.38 0.46
N ASP A 112 -0.60 -6.72 1.53
CA ASP A 112 -1.08 -5.38 1.89
C ASP A 112 -0.35 -4.35 1.04
N VAL A 113 -1.04 -3.76 0.07
CA VAL A 113 -0.43 -2.90 -0.94
C VAL A 113 -0.39 -1.46 -0.46
N VAL A 114 0.81 -0.86 -0.49
CA VAL A 114 1.02 0.56 -0.19
C VAL A 114 1.23 1.42 -1.44
N LYS A 115 1.52 0.80 -2.59
CA LYS A 115 1.66 1.50 -3.88
C LYS A 115 1.31 0.61 -5.07
N VAL A 116 0.59 1.20 -6.02
CA VAL A 116 0.28 0.58 -7.32
C VAL A 116 0.91 1.39 -8.44
N GLU A 117 1.59 0.72 -9.36
CA GLU A 117 2.09 1.30 -10.60
C GLU A 117 1.44 0.60 -11.80
N PHE A 118 0.77 1.36 -12.66
CA PHE A 118 0.12 0.82 -13.85
C PHE A 118 1.14 0.65 -14.98
N VAL A 119 1.22 -0.57 -15.53
CA VAL A 119 2.07 -0.87 -16.68
C VAL A 119 1.27 -0.55 -17.95
N LYS A 120 1.86 0.25 -18.84
CA LYS A 120 1.26 0.60 -20.14
C LYS A 120 1.51 -0.47 -21.18
#